data_AF-A0A537N9S4-F1
#
_entry.id   AF-A0A537N9S4-F1
#
_cell.length_a   1.000
_cell.length_b   1.000
_cell.length_c   1.000
_cell.angle_alpha   90.00
_cell.angle_beta   90.00
_cell.angle_gamma   90.00
#
_symmetry.space_group_name_H-M   'P 1'
#
loop_
_entity.id
_entity.type
_entity.pdbx_description
1 polymer ?
#
loop_
_entity_poly.entity_id
_entity_poly.type
_entity_poly.pdbx_seq_one_letter_code
_entity_poly.pdbx_strand_id
1 'polypeptide(L)' 'YLGRRRNAYIVGLELSESEALLDDLWSYVSRPEFAWEHAWRVGDLVLWDNRCTMHRRDPFDAGSRRIMHRTQIKGEQRPV' A
#
# COMPACT_ATOMS: atom_id res chain seq x y z
N TYR A 1 7.91 2.72 2.03
CA TYR A 1 6.57 2.16 2.30
C TYR A 1 6.53 1.72 3.74
N LEU A 2 5.43 2.00 4.43
CA LEU A 2 5.15 1.34 5.69
C LEU A 2 5.11 -0.15 5.39
N GLY A 3 6.15 -0.85 5.82
CA GLY A 3 6.34 -2.25 5.55
C GLY A 3 6.08 -2.99 6.84
N ARG A 4 4.87 -3.52 7.05
CA ARG A 4 4.68 -4.59 8.03
C ARG A 4 5.17 -5.89 7.41
N ARG A 5 6.46 -5.92 7.08
CA ARG A 5 7.15 -7.09 6.55
C ARG A 5 7.70 -7.87 7.73
N ARG A 6 7.70 -9.19 7.60
CA ARG A 6 8.41 -10.05 8.54
C ARG A 6 9.87 -9.59 8.63
N ASN A 7 10.37 -9.39 9.84
CA ASN A 7 11.72 -8.88 10.14
C ASN A 7 12.01 -7.43 9.70
N ALA A 8 10.99 -6.56 9.64
CA ALA A 8 11.19 -5.12 9.46
C ALA A 8 11.13 -4.39 10.82
N TYR A 9 12.06 -3.47 11.04
CA TYR A 9 12.11 -2.59 12.21
C TYR A 9 12.69 -1.23 11.82
N ILE A 10 12.53 -0.23 12.68
CA ILE A 10 13.07 1.11 12.54
C ILE A 10 14.50 1.10 13.08
N VAL A 11 15.46 1.34 12.21
CA VAL A 11 16.88 1.39 12.58
C VAL A 11 17.10 2.49 13.61
N GLY A 12 17.75 2.14 14.72
CA GLY A 12 18.04 3.06 15.82
C GLY A 12 17.02 3.06 16.96
N LEU A 13 15.94 2.27 16.86
CA LEU A 13 15.01 2.02 17.96
C LEU A 13 15.18 0.60 18.49
N GLU A 14 14.88 0.40 19.78
CA GLU A 14 14.66 -0.96 20.30
C GLU A 14 13.45 -1.60 19.60
N LEU A 15 13.42 -2.94 19.54
CA LEU A 15 12.39 -3.65 18.79
C LEU A 15 10.97 -3.28 19.25
N SER A 16 10.74 -3.19 20.56
CA SER A 16 9.44 -2.83 21.13
C SER A 16 9.02 -1.40 20.76
N GLU A 17 9.95 -0.45 20.76
CA GLU A 17 9.70 0.94 20.38
C GLU A 17 9.42 1.05 18.87
N SER A 18 10.17 0.30 18.06
CA SER A 18 9.92 0.19 16.64
C SER A 18 8.54 -0.38 16.34
N GLU A 19 8.14 -1.46 17.02
CA GLU A 19 6.83 -2.08 16.84
C GLU A 19 5.70 -1.12 17.24
N ALA A 20 5.82 -0.46 18.40
CA ALA A 20 4.85 0.53 18.85
C ALA A 20 4.67 1.68 17.84
N LEU A 21 5.78 2.26 17.36
CA LEU A 21 5.71 3.35 16.37
C LEU A 21 5.14 2.88 15.03
N LEU A 22 5.48 1.67 14.58
CA LEU A 22 4.91 1.11 13.36
C LEU A 22 3.40 0.87 13.51
N ASP A 23 2.94 0.37 14.65
CA ASP A 23 1.52 0.16 14.93
C ASP A 23 0.74 1.48 14.97
N ASP A 24 1.29 2.53 15.58
CA ASP A 24 0.71 3.88 15.57
C ASP A 24 0.60 4.44 14.14
N LEU A 25 1.67 4.33 13.35
CA LEU A 25 1.67 4.77 11.96
C LEU A 25 0.63 4.00 11.15
N TRP A 26 0.56 2.68 11.30
CA TRP A 26 -0.43 1.84 10.61
C TRP A 26 -1.87 2.18 11.03
N SER A 27 -2.12 2.39 12.32
CA SER A 27 -3.41 2.79 12.85
C SER A 27 -3.88 4.11 12.22
N TYR A 28 -2.97 5.08 12.08
CA TYR A 28 -3.29 6.37 11.47
C TYR A 28 -3.52 6.30 9.96
N VAL A 29 -2.57 5.74 9.20
CA VAL A 29 -2.62 5.77 7.72
C VAL A 29 -3.68 4.86 7.10
N SER A 30 -4.18 3.88 7.85
CA SER A 30 -5.21 2.94 7.37
C SER A 30 -6.65 3.41 7.62
N ARG A 31 -6.83 4.62 8.20
CA ARG A 31 -8.15 5.19 8.46
C ARG A 31 -8.94 5.36 7.15
N PRO A 32 -10.25 5.06 7.14
CA PRO A 32 -11.09 5.15 5.94
C PRO A 32 -11.11 6.53 5.28
N GLU A 33 -10.94 7.60 6.04
CA GLU A 33 -10.88 8.99 5.53
C GLU A 33 -9.68 9.28 4.62
N PHE A 34 -8.61 8.47 4.71
CA PHE A 34 -7.45 8.54 3.81
C PHE A 34 -7.51 7.50 2.69
N ALA A 35 -8.58 6.71 2.63
CA ALA A 35 -8.74 5.64 1.65
C ALA A 35 -9.64 6.07 0.49
N TRP A 36 -9.27 5.62 -0.71
CA TRP A 36 -10.12 5.65 -1.88
C TRP A 36 -10.31 4.23 -2.39
N GLU A 37 -11.57 3.87 -2.68
CA GLU A 37 -11.93 2.56 -3.22
C GLU A 37 -12.32 2.67 -4.70
N HIS A 38 -11.82 1.73 -5.50
CA HIS A 38 -12.14 1.64 -6.92
C HIS A 38 -12.85 0.32 -7.22
N ALA A 39 -14.12 0.42 -7.59
CA ALA A 39 -14.92 -0.69 -8.11
C ALA A 39 -14.66 -0.88 -9.62
N TRP A 40 -13.79 -1.84 -9.95
CA TRP A 40 -13.33 -2.12 -11.31
C TRP A 40 -14.46 -2.43 -12.30
N ARG A 41 -14.37 -1.84 -13.48
CA ARG A 41 -15.15 -2.18 -14.68
C ARG A 41 -14.22 -2.54 -15.83
N VAL A 42 -14.73 -3.30 -16.80
CA VAL A 42 -13.97 -3.64 -18.00
C VAL A 42 -13.64 -2.36 -18.76
N GLY A 43 -12.35 -2.14 -19.02
CA GLY A 43 -11.83 -0.95 -19.69
C GLY A 43 -11.26 0.12 -18.74
N ASP A 44 -11.45 -0.01 -17.43
CA ASP A 44 -10.87 0.95 -16.47
C ASP A 44 -9.34 0.90 -16.46
N LEU A 45 -8.75 2.08 -16.33
CA LEU A 45 -7.32 2.27 -16.08
C LEU A 45 -7.17 3.13 -14.83
N VAL A 46 -6.41 2.61 -13.86
CA VAL A 46 -6.00 3.37 -12.68
C VAL A 46 -4.49 3.55 -12.74
N LEU A 47 -4.06 4.81 -12.61
CA LEU A 47 -2.67 5.19 -12.43
C LEU A 47 -2.51 5.78 -11.02
N TRP A 48 -1.49 5.35 -10.30
CA TRP A 48 -1.15 5.91 -8.98
C TRP A 48 0.35 6.14 -8.86
N ASP A 49 0.72 7.12 -8.05
CA ASP A 49 2.12 7.37 -7.69
C ASP A 49 2.52 6.49 -6.50
N ASN A 50 3.33 5.47 -6.79
CA ASN A 50 3.83 4.54 -5.77
C ASN A 50 4.60 5.27 -4.64
N ARG A 51 5.16 6.45 -4.88
CA ARG A 51 5.97 7.17 -3.88
C ARG A 51 5.18 7.68 -2.68
N CYS A 52 3.93 8.06 -2.89
CA CYS A 52 3.08 8.70 -1.89
C CYS A 52 1.76 7.95 -1.63
N THR A 53 1.55 6.79 -2.27
CA THR A 53 0.34 5.99 -2.09
C THR A 53 0.66 4.58 -1.61
N MET A 54 -0.25 4.01 -0.82
CA MET A 54 -0.30 2.58 -0.55
C MET A 54 -1.56 2.02 -1.20
N HIS A 55 -1.48 0.78 -1.69
CA HIS A 55 -2.61 0.10 -2.30
C HIS A 55 -2.74 -1.30 -1.75
N ARG A 56 -3.99 -1.76 -1.63
CA ARG A 56 -4.35 -3.11 -1.24
C ARG A 56 -5.49 -3.60 -2.13
N ARG A 57 -5.69 -4.92 -2.14
CA ARG A 57 -6.85 -5.55 -2.76
C ARG A 57 -7.60 -6.32 -1.69
N ASP A 58 -8.90 -6.10 -1.59
CA ASP A 58 -9.76 -6.92 -0.75
C ASP A 58 -9.85 -8.38 -1.25
N PRO A 59 -10.26 -9.32 -0.39
CA PRO A 59 -10.64 -10.65 -0.82
C PRO A 59 -11.76 -10.61 -1.86
N PHE A 60 -11.73 -11.54 -2.80
CA PHE A 60 -12.78 -11.74 -3.79
C PHE A 60 -12.93 -13.26 -4.01
N ASP A 61 -14.02 -13.68 -4.64
CA ASP A 61 -14.28 -15.09 -4.91
C ASP A 61 -13.11 -15.76 -5.64
N ALA A 62 -12.61 -16.86 -5.07
CA ALA A 62 -11.47 -17.59 -5.59
C ALA A 62 -11.78 -18.33 -6.90
N GLY A 63 -13.07 -18.61 -7.19
CA GLY A 63 -13.50 -19.20 -8.46
C GLY A 63 -13.57 -18.20 -9.62
N SER A 64 -13.50 -16.90 -9.34
CA SER A 64 -13.66 -15.85 -10.33
C SER A 64 -12.40 -15.63 -11.18
N ARG A 65 -12.58 -15.53 -12.51
CA ARG A 65 -11.49 -15.18 -13.43
C ARG A 65 -11.21 -13.67 -13.38
N ARG A 66 -9.98 -13.30 -13.03
CA ARG A 66 -9.53 -11.90 -12.97
C ARG A 66 -8.22 -11.70 -13.74
N ILE A 67 -8.25 -10.92 -14.82
CA ILE A 67 -7.07 -10.56 -15.61
C ILE A 67 -6.83 -9.07 -15.50
N MET A 68 -5.59 -8.71 -15.14
CA MET A 68 -5.14 -7.33 -15.02
C MET A 68 -3.83 -7.20 -15.79
N HIS A 69 -3.70 -6.12 -16.57
CA HIS A 69 -2.42 -5.75 -17.17
C HIS A 69 -1.82 -4.61 -16.35
N ARG A 70 -0.51 -4.67 -16.11
CA ARG A 70 0.22 -3.63 -15.37
C ARG A 70 1.52 -3.29 -16.10
N THR A 71 1.81 -2.00 -16.19
CA THR A 71 3.14 -1.48 -16.49
C THR A 71 3.64 -0.62 -15.32
N GLN A 72 4.93 -0.35 -15.27
CA GLN A 72 5.56 0.46 -14.23
C GLN A 72 6.47 1.50 -14.87
N ILE A 73 6.34 2.75 -14.42
CA ILE A 73 7.24 3.84 -14.81
C ILE A 73 8.37 3.90 -13.77
N LYS A 74 9.61 3.84 -14.25
CA LYS A 74 10.79 3.99 -13.38
C LYS A 74 10.84 5.43 -12.85
N GLY A 75 10.97 5.59 -11.54
CA GLY A 75 11.17 6.90 -10.94
C GLY A 75 12.59 7.42 -11.19
N GLU A 76 12.70 8.69 -11.56
CA GLU A 76 14.01 9.36 -11.78
C GLU A 76 14.32 10.39 -10.68
N GLN A 77 13.28 10.90 -10.01
CA GLN A 77 13.39 11.98 -9.03
C GLN A 77 12.69 11.62 -7.73
N ARG A 78 13.13 12.25 -6.64
CA ARG A 78 12.45 12.17 -5.34
C ARG A 78 11.00 12.68 -5.46
N PRO A 79 10.08 12.21 -4.62
CA PRO A 79 8.73 12.76 -4.58
C PRO A 79 8.83 14.25 -4.19
N VAL A 80 8.06 15.10 -4.87
CA VAL A 80 7.85 16.51 -4.49
C VAL A 80 6.79 16.61 -3.39
#